data_AF-A0A5D2RPI3-F1
#
_entry.id   AF-A0A5D2RPI3-F1
#
_cell.length_a   1.000
_cell.length_b   1.000
_cell.length_c   1.000
_cell.angle_alpha   90.00
_cell.angle_beta   90.00
_cell.angle_gamma   90.00
#
_symmetry.space_group_name_H-M   'P 1'
#
loop_
_entity.id
_entity.type
_entity.pdbx_description
1 polymer ?
#
loop_
_entity_poly.entity_id
_entity_poly.type
_entity_poly.pdbx_seq_one_letter_code
_entity_poly.pdbx_strand_id
1 'polypeptide(L)'
;MKGSRYDSTEGLYVKRTDRTLLFYNKPENLSKLQDILSVYAWIDIDVGYCQGMSDLCSPMIILLENEADAFWCFERLMRRLRGNFQCTETFVGVQTQLSNLATVTQVIDPKLHQHLETLGGGNYLFAFRMLIVLFRREFSFCDSLYLWEMMWALEYDPDLFSLYEELELNMEKAEGSKGKSKPTQKYRKYERENMKIKSVDAPLPISVFLVASVLKDKSSVLLHQARGLDDVVKRFGFFRF
;
A
#
# COMPACT_ATOMS: atom_id res chain seq x y z
N MET A 1 6.00 -18.70 33.88
CA MET A 1 5.76 -19.57 32.70
C MET A 1 4.51 -19.09 31.96
N LYS A 2 4.67 -18.20 30.97
CA LYS A 2 3.64 -17.88 29.97
C LYS A 2 4.33 -18.05 28.62
N GLY A 3 4.15 -19.21 28.01
CA GLY A 3 4.69 -19.56 26.70
C GLY A 3 3.56 -19.95 25.75
N SER A 4 3.80 -19.72 24.47
CA SER A 4 3.18 -20.37 23.31
C SER A 4 1.76 -19.97 22.89
N ARG A 5 1.58 -18.70 22.50
CA ARG A 5 0.53 -18.37 21.51
C ARG A 5 1.00 -17.54 20.31
N TYR A 6 2.26 -17.07 20.29
CA TYR A 6 2.78 -16.21 19.22
C TYR A 6 3.58 -16.98 18.13
N ASP A 7 4.29 -18.04 18.52
CA ASP A 7 5.23 -18.75 17.63
C ASP A 7 4.54 -19.60 16.53
N SER A 8 3.34 -20.14 16.81
CA SER A 8 2.65 -21.06 15.89
C SER A 8 1.89 -20.38 14.75
N THR A 9 1.60 -19.07 14.86
CA THR A 9 0.91 -18.30 13.83
C THR A 9 1.87 -17.67 12.82
N GLU A 10 2.97 -17.05 13.26
CA GLU A 10 3.92 -16.37 12.36
C GLU A 10 4.57 -17.32 11.35
N GLY A 11 4.97 -18.52 11.80
CA GLY A 11 5.53 -19.57 10.93
C GLY A 11 4.54 -20.16 9.92
N LEU A 12 3.23 -19.94 10.07
CA LEU A 12 2.20 -20.41 9.15
C LEU A 12 1.85 -19.36 8.08
N TYR A 13 1.93 -18.07 8.40
CA TYR A 13 1.52 -16.99 7.50
C TYR A 13 2.61 -16.55 6.53
N VAL A 14 3.88 -16.64 6.92
CA VAL A 14 5.02 -16.42 6.02
C VAL A 14 5.10 -17.48 4.90
N LYS A 15 4.51 -18.67 5.11
CA LYS A 15 4.50 -19.75 4.10
C LYS A 15 3.68 -19.44 2.83
N ARG A 16 2.90 -18.34 2.79
CA ARG A 16 2.06 -17.96 1.64
C ARG A 16 2.63 -16.82 0.78
N THR A 17 3.73 -16.19 1.17
CA THR A 17 4.36 -15.10 0.41
C THR A 17 5.21 -15.68 -0.73
N ASP A 18 4.95 -15.28 -1.97
CA ASP A 18 5.77 -15.45 -3.19
C ASP A 18 6.80 -16.61 -3.19
N ARG A 19 6.38 -17.84 -2.87
CA ARG A 19 7.22 -19.05 -2.98
C ARG A 19 7.69 -19.31 -4.42
N THR A 20 7.12 -18.62 -5.40
CA THR A 20 7.56 -18.64 -6.79
C THR A 20 8.90 -17.94 -6.98
N LEU A 21 9.32 -17.05 -6.07
CA LEU A 21 10.62 -16.41 -6.14
C LEU A 21 11.68 -17.34 -5.53
N LEU A 22 12.63 -17.77 -6.36
CA LEU A 22 13.80 -18.58 -5.98
C LEU A 22 14.57 -17.97 -4.79
N PHE A 23 14.45 -16.66 -4.57
CA PHE A 23 15.02 -15.94 -3.45
C PHE A 23 14.64 -16.52 -2.08
N TYR A 24 13.38 -16.94 -1.89
CA TYR A 24 12.89 -17.48 -0.61
C TYR A 24 13.15 -18.97 -0.40
N ASN A 25 13.82 -19.64 -1.35
CA ASN A 25 14.29 -21.01 -1.13
C ASN A 25 15.43 -21.05 -0.11
N LYS A 26 16.13 -19.94 0.11
CA LYS A 26 17.13 -19.80 1.17
C LYS A 26 16.42 -19.53 2.50
N PRO A 27 16.64 -20.35 3.54
CA PRO A 27 15.98 -20.16 4.84
C PRO A 27 16.37 -18.83 5.50
N GLU A 28 17.59 -18.33 5.23
CA GLU A 28 18.07 -17.02 5.72
C GLU A 28 17.18 -15.87 5.25
N ASN A 29 16.79 -15.86 3.97
CA ASN A 29 15.93 -14.82 3.40
C ASN A 29 14.51 -14.88 3.97
N LEU A 30 14.05 -16.07 4.33
CA LEU A 30 12.76 -16.25 5.00
C LEU A 30 12.81 -15.74 6.44
N SER A 31 13.93 -15.97 7.14
CA SER A 31 14.18 -15.43 8.49
C SER A 31 14.14 -13.91 8.45
N LYS A 32 14.89 -13.26 7.55
CA LYS A 32 14.87 -11.80 7.38
C LYS A 32 13.45 -11.24 7.20
N LEU A 33 12.62 -11.93 6.41
CA LEU A 33 11.23 -11.52 6.21
C LEU A 33 10.40 -11.65 7.49
N GLN A 34 10.58 -12.72 8.25
CA GLN A 34 9.92 -12.90 9.55
C GLN A 34 10.38 -11.83 10.54
N ASP A 35 11.69 -11.65 10.68
CA ASP A 35 12.31 -10.73 11.62
C ASP A 35 11.82 -9.28 11.39
N ILE A 36 11.86 -8.79 10.14
CA ILE A 36 11.36 -7.45 9.79
C ILE A 36 9.87 -7.29 10.08
N LEU A 37 9.04 -8.27 9.71
CA LEU A 37 7.59 -8.19 9.92
C LEU A 37 7.23 -8.23 11.40
N SER A 38 7.92 -9.07 12.19
CA SER A 38 7.70 -9.17 13.63
C SER A 38 8.14 -7.89 14.33
N VAL A 39 9.30 -7.32 13.99
CA VAL A 39 9.75 -6.03 14.53
C VAL A 39 8.76 -4.91 14.18
N TYR A 40 8.25 -4.85 12.95
CA TYR A 40 7.24 -3.86 12.57
C TYR A 40 5.95 -4.01 13.39
N ALA A 41 5.46 -5.25 13.56
CA ALA A 41 4.25 -5.51 14.33
C ALA A 41 4.37 -5.08 15.81
N TRP A 42 5.59 -5.09 16.35
CA TRP A 42 5.88 -4.54 17.69
C TRP A 42 5.92 -3.01 17.73
N ILE A 43 6.30 -2.35 16.64
CA ILE A 43 6.43 -0.89 16.56
C ILE A 43 5.07 -0.22 16.37
N ASP A 44 4.23 -0.73 15.47
CA ASP A 44 2.88 -0.21 15.23
C ASP A 44 1.83 -1.21 15.73
N ILE A 45 1.67 -1.31 17.05
CA ILE A 45 0.80 -2.28 17.72
C ILE A 45 -0.67 -2.15 17.28
N ASP A 46 -1.12 -0.94 16.96
CA ASP A 46 -2.49 -0.68 16.50
C ASP A 46 -2.78 -1.38 15.17
N VAL A 47 -1.79 -1.44 14.28
CA VAL A 47 -1.91 -2.08 12.97
C VAL A 47 -1.46 -3.55 13.03
N GLY A 48 -0.41 -3.83 13.79
CA GLY A 48 0.22 -5.13 13.91
C GLY A 48 0.65 -5.71 12.55
N TYR A 49 0.67 -7.04 12.46
CA TYR A 49 0.85 -7.74 11.19
C TYR A 49 -0.49 -8.04 10.53
N CYS A 50 -0.65 -7.60 9.28
CA CYS A 50 -1.78 -7.90 8.44
C CYS A 50 -1.36 -8.65 7.17
N GLN A 51 -2.24 -9.53 6.69
CA GLN A 51 -2.01 -10.25 5.43
C GLN A 51 -1.86 -9.24 4.27
N GLY A 52 -0.77 -9.37 3.51
CA GLY A 52 -0.38 -8.45 2.43
C GLY A 52 0.87 -7.63 2.75
N MET A 53 1.19 -7.42 4.04
CA MET A 53 2.43 -6.75 4.43
C MET A 53 3.68 -7.49 3.98
N SER A 54 3.64 -8.82 3.94
CA SER A 54 4.75 -9.62 3.43
C SER A 54 5.02 -9.39 1.93
N ASP A 55 3.99 -9.04 1.15
CA ASP A 55 4.14 -8.69 -0.27
C ASP A 55 4.78 -7.32 -0.46
N LEU A 56 4.54 -6.42 0.49
CA LEU A 56 5.14 -5.09 0.53
C LEU A 56 6.58 -5.12 1.03
N CYS A 57 6.87 -5.99 2.00
CA CYS A 57 8.20 -6.17 2.59
C CYS A 57 9.15 -6.93 1.63
N SER A 58 8.62 -7.90 0.89
CA SER A 58 9.41 -8.77 0.01
C SER A 58 10.37 -8.02 -0.93
N PRO A 59 9.91 -6.99 -1.67
CA PRO A 59 10.81 -6.20 -2.51
C PRO A 59 11.92 -5.47 -1.75
N MET A 60 11.67 -5.02 -0.51
CA MET A 60 12.70 -4.34 0.30
C MET A 60 13.86 -5.29 0.61
N ILE A 61 13.55 -6.53 0.99
CA ILE A 61 14.56 -7.55 1.33
C ILE A 61 15.33 -8.02 0.09
N ILE A 62 14.66 -8.06 -1.07
CA ILE A 62 15.30 -8.48 -2.33
C ILE A 62 16.25 -7.39 -2.83
N LEU A 63 15.89 -6.11 -2.67
CA LEU A 63 16.68 -4.98 -3.18
C LEU A 63 17.80 -4.56 -2.23
N LEU A 64 17.62 -4.71 -0.92
CA LEU A 64 18.53 -4.21 0.10
C LEU A 64 19.25 -5.37 0.78
N GLU A 65 20.58 -5.38 0.68
CA GLU A 65 21.41 -6.43 1.27
C GLU A 65 21.35 -6.41 2.80
N ASN A 66 21.34 -5.21 3.37
CA ASN A 66 21.28 -4.95 4.80
C ASN A 66 19.83 -5.02 5.31
N GLU A 67 19.61 -5.86 6.31
CA GLU A 67 18.31 -6.08 6.93
C GLU A 67 17.76 -4.83 7.62
N ALA A 68 18.63 -4.02 8.24
CA ALA A 68 18.21 -2.77 8.87
C ALA A 68 17.70 -1.75 7.85
N ASP A 69 18.36 -1.65 6.70
CA ASP A 69 17.92 -0.75 5.62
C ASP A 69 16.58 -1.25 5.04
N ALA A 70 16.43 -2.57 4.85
CA ALA A 70 15.18 -3.18 4.42
C ALA A 70 14.05 -2.91 5.42
N PHE A 71 14.32 -3.01 6.72
CA PHE A 71 13.38 -2.67 7.78
C PHE A 71 12.93 -1.20 7.69
N TRP A 72 13.86 -0.25 7.64
CA TRP A 72 13.49 1.17 7.61
C TRP A 72 12.77 1.57 6.32
N CYS A 73 13.15 1.02 5.17
CA CYS A 73 12.40 1.22 3.93
C CYS A 73 10.98 0.65 4.02
N PHE A 74 10.82 -0.55 4.59
CA PHE A 74 9.50 -1.15 4.82
C PHE A 74 8.65 -0.34 5.80
N GLU A 75 9.22 0.09 6.92
CA GLU A 75 8.55 0.93 7.93
C GLU A 75 8.02 2.22 7.30
N ARG A 76 8.85 2.88 6.47
CA ARG A 76 8.47 4.11 5.75
C ARG A 76 7.37 3.87 4.73
N LEU A 77 7.41 2.75 4.01
CA LEU A 77 6.31 2.34 3.12
C LEU A 77 5.02 2.14 3.92
N MET A 78 5.12 1.45 5.06
CA MET A 78 3.97 1.18 5.91
C MET A 78 3.38 2.44 6.54
N ARG A 79 4.17 3.47 6.89
CA ARG A 79 3.62 4.77 7.31
C ARG A 79 2.69 5.38 6.28
N ARG A 80 3.04 5.29 4.99
CA ARG A 80 2.19 5.79 3.88
C ARG A 80 0.92 4.96 3.72
N LEU A 81 1.03 3.65 3.92
CA LEU A 81 -0.08 2.71 3.76
C LEU A 81 -0.83 2.42 5.06
N ARG A 82 -0.44 3.05 6.18
CA ARG A 82 -0.96 2.76 7.52
C ARG A 82 -2.48 2.83 7.54
N GLY A 83 -3.02 3.89 6.92
CA GLY A 83 -4.46 4.10 6.77
C GLY A 83 -5.18 2.95 6.07
N ASN A 84 -4.52 2.19 5.19
CA ASN A 84 -5.11 1.07 4.46
C ASN A 84 -5.22 -0.19 5.32
N PHE A 85 -4.29 -0.37 6.26
CA PHE A 85 -4.23 -1.53 7.15
C PHE A 85 -4.94 -1.30 8.49
N GLN A 86 -5.39 -0.08 8.76
CA GLN A 86 -6.25 0.18 9.90
C GLN A 86 -7.59 -0.55 9.72
N CYS A 87 -7.85 -1.47 10.63
CA CYS A 87 -9.12 -2.18 10.73
C CYS A 87 -9.72 -1.86 12.10
N THR A 88 -10.86 -1.17 12.10
CA THR A 88 -11.72 -1.01 13.27
C THR A 88 -12.90 -1.98 13.14
N GLU A 89 -13.65 -2.20 14.22
CA GLU A 89 -14.85 -3.07 14.22
C GLU A 89 -15.86 -2.75 13.10
N THR A 90 -15.85 -1.52 12.58
CA THR A 90 -16.81 -1.01 11.60
C THR A 90 -16.20 -0.60 10.25
N PHE A 91 -14.88 -0.54 10.13
CA PHE A 91 -14.23 0.08 8.97
C PHE A 91 -12.88 -0.58 8.64
N VAL A 92 -12.64 -0.79 7.35
CA VAL A 92 -11.33 -1.19 6.81
C VAL A 92 -10.80 -0.02 6.00
N GLY A 93 -9.57 0.40 6.28
CA GLY A 93 -8.86 1.50 5.63
C GLY A 93 -9.11 1.70 4.13
N VAL A 94 -9.00 0.58 3.40
CA VAL A 94 -9.18 0.55 1.95
C VAL A 94 -10.60 0.88 1.49
N GLN A 95 -11.62 0.78 2.34
CA GLN A 95 -13.01 1.10 1.99
C GLN A 95 -13.16 2.55 1.53
N THR A 96 -12.48 3.51 2.17
CA THR A 96 -12.49 4.90 1.69
C THR A 96 -11.89 5.00 0.28
N GLN A 97 -10.80 4.30 -0.01
CA GLN A 97 -10.24 4.28 -1.36
C GLN A 97 -11.17 3.61 -2.37
N LEU A 98 -11.91 2.56 -1.99
CA LEU A 98 -12.91 1.91 -2.84
C LEU A 98 -14.11 2.82 -3.11
N SER A 99 -14.58 3.56 -2.11
CA SER A 99 -15.62 4.58 -2.30
C SER A 99 -15.13 5.68 -3.24
N ASN A 100 -13.90 6.16 -3.05
CA ASN A 100 -13.30 7.15 -3.95
C ASN A 100 -13.14 6.60 -5.38
N LEU A 101 -12.75 5.33 -5.53
CA LEU A 101 -12.71 4.65 -6.82
C LEU A 101 -14.09 4.60 -7.48
N ALA A 102 -15.14 4.30 -6.72
CA ALA A 102 -16.50 4.28 -7.21
C ALA A 102 -16.92 5.66 -7.75
N THR A 103 -16.66 6.74 -6.99
CA THR A 103 -16.92 8.12 -7.40
C THR A 103 -16.13 8.52 -8.64
N VAL A 104 -14.82 8.23 -8.67
CA VAL A 104 -13.96 8.54 -9.82
C VAL A 104 -14.44 7.78 -11.06
N THR A 105 -14.78 6.50 -10.93
CA THR A 105 -15.32 5.70 -12.04
C THR A 105 -16.66 6.22 -12.53
N GLN A 106 -17.54 6.66 -11.62
CA GLN A 106 -18.82 7.26 -11.98
C GLN A 106 -18.65 8.53 -12.82
N VAL A 107 -17.62 9.34 -12.54
CA VAL A 107 -17.32 10.56 -13.31
C VAL A 107 -16.67 10.23 -14.66
N ILE A 108 -15.72 9.30 -14.69
CA ILE A 108 -14.92 8.98 -15.88
C ILE A 108 -15.68 8.10 -16.88
N ASP A 109 -16.44 7.12 -16.37
CA ASP A 109 -17.24 6.19 -17.17
C ASP A 109 -18.53 5.79 -16.41
N PRO A 110 -19.56 6.66 -16.46
CA PRO A 110 -20.84 6.41 -15.78
C PRO A 110 -21.52 5.11 -16.21
N LYS A 111 -21.36 4.71 -17.48
CA LYS A 111 -21.99 3.49 -18.03
C LYS A 111 -21.38 2.24 -17.41
N LEU A 112 -20.04 2.21 -17.31
CA LEU A 112 -19.34 1.13 -16.63
C LEU A 112 -19.74 1.05 -15.16
N HIS A 113 -19.79 2.19 -14.46
CA HIS A 113 -20.19 2.24 -13.06
C HIS A 113 -21.58 1.63 -12.85
N GLN A 114 -22.58 2.07 -13.61
CA GLN A 114 -23.95 1.56 -13.52
C GLN A 114 -24.04 0.05 -13.83
N HIS A 115 -23.26 -0.42 -14.81
CA HIS A 115 -23.18 -1.84 -15.12
C HIS A 115 -22.62 -2.65 -13.94
N LEU A 116 -21.53 -2.20 -13.34
CA LEU A 116 -20.94 -2.83 -12.16
C LEU A 116 -21.91 -2.83 -10.96
N GLU A 117 -22.67 -1.76 -10.74
CA GLU A 117 -23.72 -1.73 -9.71
C GLU A 117 -24.80 -2.78 -9.98
N THR A 118 -25.25 -2.91 -11.23
CA THR A 118 -26.27 -3.89 -11.63
C THR A 118 -25.78 -5.33 -11.41
N LEU A 119 -24.47 -5.57 -11.54
CA LEU A 119 -23.84 -6.86 -11.26
C LEU A 119 -23.58 -7.12 -9.77
N GLY A 120 -23.95 -6.20 -8.86
CA GLY A 120 -23.69 -6.29 -7.43
C GLY A 120 -22.25 -5.91 -7.03
N GLY A 121 -21.48 -5.31 -7.94
CA GLY A 121 -20.08 -4.90 -7.76
C GLY A 121 -19.87 -3.41 -7.46
N GLY A 122 -20.92 -2.69 -7.06
CA GLY A 122 -20.89 -1.23 -6.85
C GLY A 122 -19.97 -0.75 -5.72
N ASN A 123 -19.54 -1.64 -4.83
CA ASN A 123 -18.56 -1.37 -3.77
C ASN A 123 -17.10 -1.63 -4.18
N TYR A 124 -16.87 -2.09 -5.42
CA TYR A 124 -15.54 -2.30 -6.01
C TYR A 124 -14.62 -3.25 -5.22
N LEU A 125 -15.16 -4.16 -4.40
CA LEU A 125 -14.34 -5.07 -3.57
C LEU A 125 -13.35 -5.92 -4.39
N PHE A 126 -13.61 -6.16 -5.67
CA PHE A 126 -12.68 -6.83 -6.58
C PHE A 126 -11.33 -6.08 -6.74
N ALA A 127 -11.30 -4.76 -6.50
CA ALA A 127 -10.10 -3.93 -6.54
C ALA A 127 -9.37 -3.85 -5.19
N PHE A 128 -9.92 -4.43 -4.11
CA PHE A 128 -9.35 -4.36 -2.76
C PHE A 128 -7.87 -4.76 -2.74
N ARG A 129 -7.55 -5.89 -3.40
CA ARG A 129 -6.18 -6.42 -3.45
C ARG A 129 -5.21 -5.48 -4.18
N MET A 130 -5.67 -4.78 -5.21
CA MET A 130 -4.86 -3.84 -5.97
C MET A 130 -4.45 -2.64 -5.11
N LEU A 131 -5.35 -2.18 -4.25
CA LEU A 131 -5.12 -1.02 -3.39
C LEU A 131 -4.31 -1.37 -2.13
N ILE A 132 -4.62 -2.50 -1.47
CA ILE A 132 -3.98 -2.87 -0.19
C ILE A 132 -2.49 -3.19 -0.35
N VAL A 133 -2.08 -3.81 -1.46
CA VAL A 133 -0.67 -4.16 -1.75
C VAL A 133 -0.11 -3.45 -2.98
N LEU A 134 -0.66 -2.28 -3.35
CA LEU A 134 -0.16 -1.43 -4.43
C LEU A 134 0.14 -2.21 -5.73
N PHE A 135 -0.83 -3.00 -6.20
CA PHE A 135 -0.74 -3.85 -7.39
C PHE A 135 0.36 -4.92 -7.39
N ARG A 136 1.04 -5.19 -6.27
CA ARG A 136 2.10 -6.23 -6.19
C ARG A 136 1.61 -7.62 -6.62
N ARG A 137 0.31 -7.89 -6.53
CA ARG A 137 -0.29 -9.17 -6.94
C ARG A 137 -0.75 -9.22 -8.40
N GLU A 138 -0.67 -8.10 -9.12
CA GLU A 138 -1.19 -7.95 -10.49
C GLU A 138 -0.07 -7.83 -11.54
N PHE A 139 1.16 -7.54 -11.10
CA PHE A 139 2.32 -7.34 -11.96
C PHE A 139 3.48 -8.27 -11.60
N SER A 140 4.40 -8.44 -12.56
CA SER A 140 5.69 -9.08 -12.30
C SER A 140 6.47 -8.30 -11.23
N PHE A 141 7.49 -8.93 -10.65
CA PHE A 141 8.30 -8.28 -9.61
C PHE A 141 8.91 -6.95 -10.11
N CYS A 142 9.56 -6.97 -11.28
CA CYS A 142 10.19 -5.78 -11.85
C CYS A 142 9.17 -4.71 -12.23
N ASP A 143 8.05 -5.09 -12.86
CA ASP A 143 7.01 -4.11 -13.25
C ASP A 143 6.36 -3.46 -12.03
N SER A 144 6.20 -4.20 -10.93
CA SER A 144 5.69 -3.64 -9.67
C SER A 144 6.63 -2.58 -9.12
N LEU A 145 7.95 -2.80 -9.19
CA LEU A 145 8.94 -1.83 -8.73
C LEU A 145 8.91 -0.55 -9.57
N TYR A 146 8.89 -0.67 -10.90
CA TYR A 146 8.76 0.49 -11.78
C TYR A 146 7.47 1.28 -11.50
N LEU A 147 6.35 0.57 -11.28
CA LEU A 147 5.09 1.21 -10.93
C LEU A 147 5.23 1.98 -9.61
N TRP A 148 5.86 1.40 -8.59
CA TRP A 148 6.05 2.04 -7.29
C TRP A 148 6.94 3.26 -7.37
N GLU A 149 8.05 3.20 -8.11
CA GLU A 149 8.92 4.36 -8.34
C GLU A 149 8.15 5.53 -8.97
N MET A 150 7.32 5.25 -9.98
CA MET A 150 6.48 6.26 -10.62
C MET A 150 5.42 6.81 -9.67
N MET A 151 4.75 5.95 -8.91
CA MET A 151 3.75 6.37 -7.92
C MET A 151 4.38 7.30 -6.87
N TRP A 152 5.52 6.91 -6.31
CA TRP A 152 6.20 7.70 -5.28
C TRP A 152 6.78 9.01 -5.83
N ALA A 153 7.25 9.03 -7.07
CA ALA A 153 7.70 10.26 -7.73
C ALA A 153 6.53 11.24 -7.99
N LEU A 154 5.34 10.73 -8.32
CA LEU A 154 4.14 11.55 -8.56
C LEU A 154 3.55 12.09 -7.25
N GLU A 155 3.61 11.31 -6.18
CA GLU A 155 3.17 11.69 -4.83
C GLU A 155 4.29 12.35 -4.00
N TYR A 156 5.39 12.75 -4.65
CA TYR A 156 6.50 13.38 -3.93
C TYR A 156 6.07 14.75 -3.40
N ASP A 157 6.03 14.85 -2.08
CA ASP A 157 5.82 16.10 -1.36
C ASP A 157 7.16 16.50 -0.70
N PRO A 158 7.77 17.64 -1.09
CA PRO A 158 9.02 18.10 -0.50
C PRO A 158 8.91 18.45 1.00
N ASP A 159 7.71 18.80 1.48
CA ASP A 159 7.46 19.11 2.90
C ASP A 159 7.26 17.84 3.74
N LEU A 160 7.07 16.68 3.09
CA LEU A 160 6.95 15.39 3.76
C LEU A 160 8.22 15.04 4.54
N PHE A 161 9.39 15.47 4.03
CA PHE A 161 10.67 15.31 4.74
C PHE A 161 10.68 16.06 6.09
N SER A 162 10.14 17.28 6.13
CA SER A 162 10.01 18.05 7.38
C SER A 162 9.01 17.41 8.36
N LEU A 163 7.91 16.83 7.87
CA LEU A 163 6.98 16.08 8.72
C LEU A 163 7.66 14.85 9.35
N TYR A 164 8.58 14.22 8.62
CA TYR A 164 9.34 13.07 9.14
C TYR A 164 10.30 13.46 10.26
N GLU A 165 11.06 14.56 10.13
CA GLU A 165 11.91 15.07 11.22
C GLU A 165 11.07 15.49 12.43
N GLU A 166 9.91 16.11 12.23
CA GLU A 166 9.04 16.56 13.32
C GLU A 166 8.45 15.41 14.15
N LEU A 167 8.10 14.28 13.52
CA LEU A 167 7.60 13.09 14.22
C LEU A 167 8.70 12.41 15.04
N GLU A 168 9.91 12.29 14.51
CA GLU A 168 11.07 11.77 15.26
C GLU A 168 11.37 12.64 16.48
N LEU A 169 11.37 13.96 16.32
CA LEU A 169 11.54 14.92 17.42
C LEU A 169 10.42 14.84 18.47
N ASN A 170 9.19 14.46 18.09
CA ASN A 170 8.09 14.31 19.03
C ASN A 170 8.16 12.99 19.82
N MET A 171 8.69 11.93 19.20
CA MET A 171 9.03 10.67 19.87
C MET A 171 10.20 10.87 20.85
N GLU A 172 11.23 11.62 20.45
CA GLU A 172 12.37 11.98 21.32
C GLU A 172 11.98 12.94 22.46
N LYS A 173 11.01 13.84 22.25
CA LYS A 173 10.49 14.70 23.33
C LYS A 173 9.71 13.93 24.39
N ALA A 174 9.12 12.78 24.05
CA ALA A 174 8.49 11.88 25.02
C ALA A 174 9.55 11.20 25.91
N GLU A 175 10.78 11.06 25.41
CA GLU A 175 11.96 10.59 26.15
C GLU A 175 12.98 11.72 26.40
N GLY A 176 12.48 12.85 26.93
CA GLY A 176 13.26 13.88 27.64
C GLY A 176 14.66 14.25 27.14
N SER A 177 14.76 15.24 26.25
CA SER A 177 15.68 16.39 26.41
C SER A 177 15.35 17.53 25.43
N LYS A 178 15.51 18.79 25.88
CA LYS A 178 15.25 20.00 25.10
C LYS A 178 16.46 20.38 24.25
N GLY A 179 16.40 20.17 22.94
CA GLY A 179 17.30 20.77 21.95
C GLY A 179 16.51 21.40 20.81
N LYS A 180 16.61 22.73 20.63
CA LYS A 180 16.03 23.43 19.47
C LYS A 180 17.04 23.41 18.32
N SER A 181 16.74 22.70 17.23
CA SER A 181 17.37 22.88 15.93
C SER A 181 16.36 23.50 14.94
N LYS A 182 16.82 24.45 14.12
CA LYS A 182 16.02 25.15 13.10
C LYS A 182 16.05 24.32 11.80
N PRO A 183 14.92 24.11 11.09
CA PRO A 183 14.98 23.39 9.83
C PRO A 183 15.48 24.30 8.70
N THR A 184 16.31 23.70 7.84
CA THR A 184 17.12 24.38 6.83
C THR A 184 16.25 24.73 5.61
N GLN A 185 15.86 26.00 5.50
CA GLN A 185 15.06 26.62 4.44
C GLN A 185 15.78 26.69 3.07
N LYS A 186 16.39 25.61 2.58
CA LYS A 186 17.27 25.65 1.38
C LYS A 186 16.76 24.90 0.14
N TYR A 187 15.70 24.09 0.25
CA TYR A 187 15.22 23.24 -0.86
C TYR A 187 13.86 23.66 -1.48
N ARG A 188 13.42 24.90 -1.22
CA ARG A 188 12.10 25.41 -1.64
C ARG A 188 11.98 25.81 -3.12
N LYS A 189 12.96 25.46 -3.98
CA LYS A 189 13.11 26.08 -5.31
C LYS A 189 12.23 25.47 -6.41
N TYR A 190 11.49 24.39 -6.14
CA TYR A 190 10.65 23.71 -7.13
C TYR A 190 9.29 23.28 -6.55
N GLU A 191 8.56 24.22 -5.94
CA GLU A 191 7.12 24.03 -5.67
C GLU A 191 6.35 24.12 -6.99
N ARG A 192 5.66 23.05 -7.40
CA ARG A 192 4.70 23.12 -8.53
C ARG A 192 3.54 24.04 -8.11
N GLU A 193 3.17 25.00 -8.95
CA GLU A 193 2.09 25.96 -8.66
C GLU A 193 0.75 25.28 -8.30
N ASN A 194 0.56 24.03 -8.71
CA ASN A 194 -0.60 23.20 -8.36
C ASN A 194 -0.70 22.83 -6.86
N MET A 195 0.39 22.90 -6.07
CA MET A 195 0.34 22.68 -4.61
C MET A 195 -0.21 23.88 -3.83
N LYS A 196 -0.36 25.06 -4.47
CA LYS A 196 -0.95 26.25 -3.82
C LYS A 196 -2.46 26.16 -3.67
N ILE A 197 -3.10 25.20 -4.32
CA ILE A 197 -4.49 24.85 -4.07
C ILE A 197 -4.51 23.96 -2.83
N LYS A 198 -4.46 24.57 -1.65
CA LYS A 198 -4.83 23.89 -0.40
C LYS A 198 -6.32 23.61 -0.46
N SER A 199 -6.71 22.50 -1.09
CA SER A 199 -7.98 21.85 -0.74
C SER A 199 -7.90 21.48 0.74
N VAL A 200 -9.01 21.67 1.45
CA VAL A 200 -9.14 21.31 2.88
C VAL A 200 -8.97 19.79 3.08
N ASP A 201 -9.10 19.01 2.00
CA ASP A 201 -8.90 17.57 1.95
C ASP A 201 -7.57 17.20 1.27
N ALA A 202 -6.87 16.20 1.83
CA ALA A 202 -5.68 15.62 1.22
C ALA A 202 -6.01 15.06 -0.18
N PRO A 203 -5.12 15.21 -1.17
CA PRO A 203 -5.35 14.69 -2.51
C PRO A 203 -5.55 13.17 -2.48
N LEU A 204 -6.46 12.67 -3.33
CA LEU A 204 -6.71 11.24 -3.45
C LEU A 204 -5.42 10.50 -3.87
N PRO A 205 -5.12 9.32 -3.30
CA PRO A 205 -3.95 8.53 -3.66
C PRO A 205 -3.92 8.21 -5.16
N ILE A 206 -2.73 8.24 -5.77
CA ILE A 206 -2.57 7.96 -7.20
C ILE A 206 -2.99 6.51 -7.55
N SER A 207 -2.91 5.60 -6.57
CA SER A 207 -3.39 4.22 -6.68
C SER A 207 -4.85 4.14 -7.12
N VAL A 208 -5.73 5.03 -6.62
CA VAL A 208 -7.15 5.06 -6.98
C VAL A 208 -7.32 5.39 -8.46
N PHE A 209 -6.59 6.39 -8.95
CA PHE A 209 -6.63 6.78 -10.36
C PHE A 209 -6.03 5.71 -11.27
N LEU A 210 -5.00 5.00 -10.83
CA LEU A 210 -4.43 3.87 -11.57
C LEU A 210 -5.46 2.75 -11.72
N VAL A 211 -6.19 2.38 -10.65
CA VAL A 211 -7.27 1.38 -10.75
C VAL A 211 -8.37 1.87 -11.68
N ALA A 212 -8.77 3.14 -11.57
CA ALA A 212 -9.78 3.74 -12.47
C ALA A 212 -9.33 3.73 -13.94
N SER A 213 -8.04 3.96 -14.20
CA SER A 213 -7.47 3.87 -15.55
C SER A 213 -7.53 2.45 -16.11
N VAL A 214 -7.22 1.44 -15.29
CA VAL A 214 -7.34 0.03 -15.67
C VAL A 214 -8.80 -0.36 -15.95
N LEU A 215 -9.74 0.13 -15.13
CA LEU A 215 -11.18 -0.04 -15.36
C LEU A 215 -11.61 0.56 -16.70
N LYS A 216 -11.18 1.79 -16.98
CA LYS A 216 -11.51 2.51 -18.21
C LYS A 216 -10.98 1.79 -19.44
N ASP A 217 -9.73 1.34 -19.41
CA ASP A 217 -9.12 0.58 -20.51
C ASP A 217 -9.91 -0.70 -20.83
N LYS A 218 -10.40 -1.38 -19.79
CA LYS A 218 -11.21 -2.60 -19.92
C LYS A 218 -12.71 -2.37 -20.07
N SER A 219 -13.17 -1.12 -20.11
CA SER A 219 -14.60 -0.77 -20.06
C SER A 219 -15.43 -1.50 -21.12
N SER A 220 -14.96 -1.45 -22.38
CA SER A 220 -15.66 -2.09 -23.50
C SER A 220 -15.82 -3.61 -23.30
N VAL A 221 -14.78 -4.28 -22.82
CA VAL A 221 -14.79 -5.72 -22.56
C VAL A 221 -15.74 -6.07 -21.41
N LEU A 222 -15.71 -5.29 -20.33
CA LEU A 222 -16.55 -5.51 -19.15
C LEU A 222 -18.03 -5.32 -19.47
N LEU A 223 -18.38 -4.27 -20.21
CA LEU A 223 -19.77 -3.97 -20.60
C LEU A 223 -20.39 -5.08 -21.45
N HIS A 224 -19.62 -5.69 -22.37
CA HIS A 224 -20.17 -6.71 -23.28
C HIS A 224 -20.10 -8.13 -22.73
N GLN A 225 -19.09 -8.42 -21.89
CA GLN A 225 -18.74 -9.79 -21.56
C GLN A 225 -18.86 -10.13 -20.07
N ALA A 226 -18.97 -9.15 -19.17
CA ALA A 226 -19.20 -9.43 -17.75
C ALA A 226 -20.70 -9.54 -17.48
N ARG A 227 -21.15 -10.73 -17.07
CA ARG A 227 -22.54 -11.00 -16.68
C ARG A 227 -22.71 -11.20 -15.18
N GLY A 228 -21.60 -11.24 -14.45
CA GLY A 228 -21.55 -11.32 -13.00
C GLY A 228 -20.19 -10.88 -12.46
N LEU A 229 -20.09 -10.74 -11.15
CA LEU A 229 -18.87 -10.28 -10.48
C LEU A 229 -17.67 -11.22 -10.72
N ASP A 230 -17.93 -12.52 -10.86
CA ASP A 230 -16.88 -13.51 -11.17
C ASP A 230 -16.21 -13.23 -12.53
N ASP A 231 -16.97 -12.77 -13.51
CA ASP A 231 -16.42 -12.41 -14.82
C ASP A 231 -15.58 -11.13 -14.73
N VAL A 232 -16.02 -10.18 -13.90
CA VAL A 232 -15.25 -8.97 -13.60
C VAL A 232 -13.92 -9.37 -12.97
N VAL A 233 -13.92 -10.18 -11.92
CA VAL A 233 -12.71 -10.63 -11.21
C VAL A 233 -11.78 -11.42 -12.13
N LYS A 234 -12.30 -12.38 -12.91
CA LYS A 234 -11.48 -13.16 -13.87
C LYS A 234 -10.80 -12.30 -14.91
N ARG A 235 -11.46 -11.22 -15.34
CA ARG A 235 -10.93 -10.28 -16.33
C ARG A 235 -10.10 -9.17 -15.68
N PHE A 236 -10.27 -8.93 -14.38
CA PHE A 236 -9.48 -8.00 -13.58
C PHE A 236 -8.15 -8.57 -13.13
N GLY A 237 -8.09 -9.88 -12.83
CA GLY A 237 -6.87 -10.61 -12.50
C GLY A 237 -5.91 -10.59 -13.67
N PHE A 238 -5.18 -9.49 -13.82
CA PHE A 238 -4.05 -9.38 -14.72
C PHE A 238 -3.00 -10.37 -14.23
N PHE A 239 -2.53 -11.19 -15.17
CA PHE A 239 -1.44 -12.15 -15.03
C PHE A 239 -1.59 -13.17 -13.89
N ARG A 240 -2.35 -14.24 -14.17
CA ARG A 240 -1.91 -15.57 -13.69
C ARG A 240 -0.56 -15.86 -14.35
N PHE A 241 0.53 -15.54 -13.67
CA PHE A 241 1.82 -16.20 -13.91
C PHE A 241 1.88 -17.50 -13.10
#